data_AF-A0A838ENP3-F1
#
_entry.id   AF-A0A838ENP3-F1
#
_cell.length_a   1.000
_cell.length_b   1.000
_cell.length_c   1.000
_cell.angle_alpha   90.00
_cell.angle_beta   90.00
_cell.angle_gamma   90.00
#
_symmetry.space_group_name_H-M   'P 1'
#
loop_
_entity.id
_entity.type
_entity.pdbx_description
1 polymer ?
#
loop_
_entity_poly.entity_id
_entity_poly.type
_entity_poly.pdbx_seq_one_letter_code
_entity_poly.pdbx_strand_id
1 'polypeptide(L)'
;MPVLTSSDRLAPKSMLRHRPIDPTFNVVERPRVPRASRTQTHKPSPAITVPIDVPIWKHTGKSQIQWRHHLLIVGIGVGMGFAVLMVLMGQLLLGWLGTTMDDLHYGRPRTSQVDAVVGHNDSVAHPSHFIALNLRGQIEVIEFPAGDAAHAKIYLGPHLYGSGADLVPVTLQFIDSHHDHHPAMVVQVQGEQIVFHNLQGAFHAPPVNQ
;
A
#
# COMPACT_ATOMS: atom_id res chain seq x y z
N MET A 1 -44.89 -21.88 -36.35
CA MET A 1 -44.79 -20.80 -35.33
C MET A 1 -44.00 -19.66 -35.95
N PRO A 2 -44.59 -18.48 -36.21
CA PRO A 2 -43.89 -17.42 -36.90
C PRO A 2 -43.65 -16.16 -36.05
N VAL A 3 -42.75 -15.34 -36.61
CA VAL A 3 -42.59 -13.89 -36.51
C VAL A 3 -41.60 -13.33 -35.47
N LEU A 4 -40.52 -12.79 -36.04
CA LEU A 4 -39.57 -11.82 -35.51
C LEU A 4 -40.28 -10.51 -35.14
N THR A 5 -39.99 -9.95 -33.97
CA THR A 5 -40.29 -8.54 -33.69
C THR A 5 -39.05 -7.86 -33.11
N SER A 6 -38.33 -7.20 -34.01
CA SER A 6 -37.49 -6.04 -33.68
C SER A 6 -38.39 -4.86 -33.34
N SER A 7 -38.06 -4.11 -32.30
CA SER A 7 -38.58 -2.76 -32.07
C SER A 7 -37.51 -1.92 -31.40
N ASP A 8 -36.60 -1.42 -32.24
CA ASP A 8 -35.89 -0.17 -32.00
C ASP A 8 -36.92 0.94 -31.79
N ARG A 9 -36.97 1.48 -30.56
CA ARG A 9 -37.75 2.68 -30.27
C ARG A 9 -36.81 3.82 -29.96
N LEU A 10 -36.18 4.32 -31.02
CA LEU A 10 -35.62 5.67 -31.09
C LEU A 10 -36.76 6.67 -30.89
N ALA A 11 -36.82 7.31 -29.72
CA ALA A 11 -37.77 8.38 -29.45
C ALA A 11 -37.26 9.69 -30.08
N PRO A 12 -37.98 10.29 -31.05
CA PRO A 12 -37.62 11.60 -31.56
C PRO A 12 -38.03 12.71 -30.58
N LYS A 13 -37.13 13.69 -30.44
CA LYS A 13 -37.36 15.00 -29.81
C LYS A 13 -38.49 15.74 -30.55
N SER A 14 -39.38 16.38 -29.78
CA SER A 14 -40.42 17.35 -30.21
C SER A 14 -41.86 16.84 -30.10
N MET A 15 -42.40 16.86 -28.88
CA MET A 15 -43.85 17.04 -28.68
C MET A 15 -44.09 18.27 -27.81
N LEU A 16 -44.32 19.38 -28.51
CA LEU A 16 -44.84 20.63 -27.97
C LEU A 16 -46.37 20.55 -27.99
N ARG A 17 -46.96 20.96 -26.85
CA ARG A 17 -48.33 21.45 -26.63
C ARG A 17 -49.47 20.43 -26.55
N HIS A 18 -50.02 20.28 -25.34
CA HIS A 18 -51.36 20.81 -25.01
C HIS A 18 -51.54 20.79 -23.48
N ARG A 19 -51.72 21.95 -22.84
CA ARG A 19 -52.14 22.02 -21.43
C ARG A 19 -53.62 22.39 -21.40
N PRO A 20 -54.50 21.59 -20.78
CA PRO A 20 -55.89 21.95 -20.59
C PRO A 20 -56.00 23.18 -19.67
N ILE A 21 -56.87 24.13 -20.01
CA ILE A 21 -57.23 25.26 -19.16
C ILE A 21 -58.50 24.86 -18.42
N ASP A 22 -58.42 24.69 -17.10
CA ASP A 22 -59.59 24.52 -16.23
C ASP A 22 -60.37 25.85 -16.12
N PRO A 23 -61.71 25.86 -16.21
CA PRO A 23 -62.49 27.08 -16.26
C PRO A 23 -63.00 27.48 -14.88
N THR A 24 -62.13 27.66 -13.88
CA THR A 24 -62.54 28.22 -12.57
C THR A 24 -61.39 28.91 -11.86
N PHE A 25 -61.07 30.15 -12.25
CA PHE A 25 -60.31 31.06 -11.40
C PHE A 25 -60.84 32.49 -11.54
N ASN A 26 -61.27 33.06 -10.41
CA ASN A 26 -61.58 34.48 -10.27
C ASN A 26 -60.34 35.32 -10.59
N VAL A 27 -60.38 36.07 -11.68
CA VAL A 27 -59.32 36.99 -12.06
C VAL A 27 -59.40 38.23 -11.17
N VAL A 28 -58.57 38.26 -10.13
CA VAL A 28 -58.23 39.51 -9.44
C VAL A 28 -57.26 40.27 -10.35
N GLU A 29 -57.75 41.34 -10.98
CA GLU A 29 -56.95 42.20 -11.85
C GLU A 29 -55.82 42.86 -11.04
N ARG A 30 -54.56 42.52 -11.35
CA ARG A 30 -53.39 43.17 -10.73
C ARG A 30 -53.20 44.55 -11.36
N PRO A 31 -52.77 45.57 -10.60
CA PRO A 31 -52.62 46.93 -11.09
C PRO A 31 -51.62 46.99 -12.25
N ARG A 32 -52.08 47.54 -13.39
CA ARG A 32 -51.24 47.82 -14.56
C ARG A 32 -50.27 48.95 -14.22
N VAL A 33 -48.99 48.63 -14.14
CA VAL A 33 -47.93 49.66 -14.07
C VAL A 33 -47.74 50.23 -15.48
N PRO A 34 -47.90 51.54 -15.70
CA PRO A 34 -47.69 52.14 -17.02
C PRO A 34 -46.21 52.03 -17.40
N ARG A 35 -45.95 51.37 -18.53
CA ARG A 35 -44.64 51.30 -19.15
C ARG A 35 -44.34 52.65 -19.80
N ALA A 36 -43.28 53.33 -19.34
CA ALA A 36 -42.78 54.54 -19.96
C ALA A 36 -42.22 54.23 -21.36
N SER A 37 -43.04 54.39 -22.40
CA SER A 37 -42.59 54.45 -23.79
C SER A 37 -42.10 55.87 -24.06
N ARG A 38 -40.77 56.04 -24.08
CA ARG A 38 -40.14 57.27 -24.56
C ARG A 38 -40.21 57.29 -26.09
N THR A 39 -41.22 57.95 -26.64
CA THR A 39 -41.29 58.33 -28.05
C THR A 39 -40.22 59.39 -28.30
N GLN A 40 -39.08 59.01 -28.90
CA GLN A 40 -38.23 59.98 -29.58
C GLN A 40 -38.78 60.17 -30.99
N THR A 41 -39.41 61.33 -31.20
CA THR A 41 -39.78 61.83 -32.53
C THR A 41 -38.49 62.21 -33.27
N HIS A 42 -37.86 61.26 -33.96
CA HIS A 42 -36.75 61.56 -34.86
C HIS A 42 -37.33 61.96 -36.23
N LYS A 43 -37.23 63.25 -36.55
CA LYS A 43 -37.56 63.84 -37.86
C LYS A 43 -36.65 63.18 -38.93
N PRO A 44 -37.17 62.66 -40.05
CA PRO A 44 -36.31 62.06 -41.06
C PRO A 44 -35.49 63.15 -41.76
N SER A 45 -34.17 63.09 -41.58
CA SER A 45 -33.18 63.84 -42.36
C SER A 45 -32.76 62.99 -43.55
N PRO A 46 -32.58 63.56 -44.77
CA PRO A 46 -32.34 62.79 -45.98
C PRO A 46 -31.06 61.95 -45.86
N ALA A 47 -31.16 60.69 -46.29
CA ALA A 47 -30.10 59.71 -46.25
C ALA A 47 -28.91 60.16 -47.11
N ILE A 48 -27.81 60.53 -46.46
CA ILE A 48 -26.48 60.51 -47.07
C ILE A 48 -25.89 59.14 -46.72
N THR A 49 -25.94 58.22 -47.67
CA THR A 49 -25.29 56.91 -47.58
C THR A 49 -23.78 57.10 -47.67
N VAL A 50 -23.13 57.37 -46.53
CA VAL A 50 -21.68 57.16 -46.41
C VAL A 50 -21.49 55.70 -46.01
N PRO A 51 -20.79 54.87 -46.80
CA PRO A 51 -20.46 53.53 -46.36
C PRO A 51 -19.53 53.64 -45.15
N ILE A 52 -20.07 53.37 -43.96
CA ILE A 52 -19.27 53.20 -42.75
C ILE A 52 -18.63 51.81 -42.88
N ASP A 53 -17.38 51.79 -43.32
CA ASP A 53 -16.54 50.61 -43.31
C ASP A 53 -16.16 50.33 -41.85
N VAL A 54 -16.99 49.55 -41.16
CA VAL A 54 -16.71 49.10 -39.79
C VAL A 54 -15.66 47.99 -39.91
N PRO A 55 -14.42 48.17 -39.40
CA PRO A 55 -13.45 47.10 -39.43
C PRO A 55 -13.96 45.96 -38.53
N ILE A 56 -14.37 44.85 -39.16
CA ILE A 56 -14.67 43.60 -38.47
C ILE A 56 -13.34 43.04 -37.98
N TRP A 57 -13.00 43.33 -36.74
CA TRP A 57 -11.85 42.71 -36.07
C TRP A 57 -12.10 41.21 -35.95
N LYS A 58 -11.49 40.43 -36.86
CA LYS A 58 -11.43 38.97 -36.71
C LYS A 58 -10.55 38.67 -35.51
N HIS A 59 -11.18 38.37 -34.36
CA HIS A 59 -10.50 37.77 -33.22
C HIS A 59 -10.07 36.34 -33.56
N THR A 60 -8.98 36.23 -34.32
CA THR A 60 -8.30 34.97 -34.62
C THR A 60 -7.33 34.68 -33.49
N GLY A 61 -7.89 34.38 -32.31
CA GLY A 61 -7.13 34.21 -31.08
C GLY A 61 -7.66 33.07 -30.21
N LYS A 62 -8.13 31.99 -30.82
CA LYS A 62 -8.46 30.75 -30.11
C LYS A 62 -7.33 29.76 -30.38
N SER A 63 -6.45 29.47 -29.41
CA SER A 63 -5.77 28.16 -29.27
C SER A 63 -4.52 28.20 -28.36
N GLN A 64 -3.86 29.32 -28.13
CA GLN A 64 -2.58 29.33 -27.38
C GLN A 64 -2.74 28.89 -25.91
N ILE A 65 -3.87 29.18 -25.27
CA ILE A 65 -4.10 28.89 -23.85
C ILE A 65 -4.43 27.40 -23.61
N GLN A 66 -5.25 26.78 -24.46
CA GLN A 66 -5.63 25.37 -24.32
C GLN A 66 -4.43 24.43 -24.49
N TRP A 67 -3.54 24.72 -25.44
CA TRP A 67 -2.35 23.90 -25.70
C TRP A 67 -1.37 23.89 -24.51
N ARG A 68 -1.23 25.04 -23.82
CA ARG A 68 -0.41 25.15 -22.59
C ARG A 68 -1.01 24.39 -21.42
N HIS A 69 -2.34 24.38 -21.25
CA HIS A 69 -2.98 23.57 -20.21
C HIS A 69 -2.84 22.06 -20.47
N HIS A 70 -2.94 21.62 -21.73
CA HIS A 70 -2.69 20.22 -22.07
C HIS A 70 -1.24 19.81 -21.79
N LEU A 71 -0.24 20.65 -22.12
CA LEU A 71 1.15 20.41 -21.78
C LEU A 71 1.40 20.34 -20.27
N LEU A 72 0.73 21.19 -19.48
CA LEU A 72 0.83 21.14 -18.02
C LEU A 72 0.20 19.87 -17.45
N ILE A 73 -0.97 19.44 -17.94
CA ILE A 73 -1.63 18.20 -17.49
C ILE A 73 -0.79 16.97 -17.86
N VAL A 74 -0.21 16.95 -19.06
CA VAL A 74 0.71 15.88 -19.48
C VAL A 74 1.96 15.88 -18.62
N GLY A 75 2.54 17.06 -18.35
CA GLY A 75 3.71 17.19 -17.47
C GLY A 75 3.43 16.70 -16.04
N ILE A 76 2.26 17.04 -15.48
CA ILE A 76 1.82 16.54 -14.16
C ILE A 76 1.61 15.03 -14.20
N GLY A 77 0.97 14.49 -15.24
CA GLY A 77 0.75 13.05 -15.40
C GLY A 77 2.06 12.26 -15.49
N VAL A 78 3.02 12.76 -16.28
CA VAL A 78 4.37 12.16 -16.38
C VAL A 78 5.12 12.27 -15.05
N GLY A 79 5.06 13.42 -14.38
CA GLY A 79 5.67 13.60 -13.07
C GLY A 79 5.09 12.69 -12.00
N MET A 80 3.76 12.52 -11.97
CA MET A 80 3.06 11.59 -11.08
C MET A 80 3.44 10.14 -11.38
N GLY A 81 3.48 9.77 -12.66
CA GLY A 81 3.91 8.43 -13.09
C GLY A 81 5.35 8.13 -12.68
N PHE A 82 6.25 9.11 -12.84
CA PHE A 82 7.64 9.00 -12.40
C PHE A 82 7.75 8.89 -10.88
N ALA A 83 6.98 9.68 -10.13
CA ALA A 83 6.96 9.61 -8.67
C ALA A 83 6.49 8.22 -8.18
N VAL A 84 5.41 7.69 -8.75
CA VAL A 84 4.91 6.34 -8.44
C VAL A 84 5.96 5.28 -8.78
N LEU A 85 6.57 5.37 -9.96
CA LEU A 85 7.65 4.45 -10.36
C LEU A 85 8.82 4.50 -9.37
N MET A 86 9.20 5.70 -8.93
CA MET A 86 10.31 5.88 -7.98
C MET A 86 9.97 5.30 -6.61
N VAL A 87 8.73 5.44 -6.14
CA VAL A 87 8.26 4.81 -4.90
C VAL A 87 8.30 3.29 -5.01
N LEU A 88 7.82 2.72 -6.13
CA LEU A 88 7.86 1.27 -6.36
C LEU A 88 9.29 0.73 -6.41
N MET A 89 10.19 1.41 -7.14
CA MET A 89 11.62 1.07 -7.16
C MET A 89 12.25 1.20 -5.77
N GLY A 90 11.90 2.24 -5.02
CA GLY A 90 12.39 2.45 -3.65
C GLY A 90 12.00 1.31 -2.72
N GLN A 91 10.75 0.84 -2.78
CA GLN A 91 10.30 -0.31 -1.98
C GLN A 91 11.06 -1.59 -2.35
N LEU A 92 11.24 -1.85 -3.66
CA LEU A 92 12.00 -3.03 -4.12
C LEU A 92 13.47 -2.96 -3.65
N LEU A 93 14.09 -1.79 -3.76
CA LEU A 93 15.49 -1.57 -3.37
C LEU A 93 15.68 -1.74 -1.86
N LEU A 94 14.78 -1.18 -1.05
CA LEU A 94 14.84 -1.30 0.42
C LEU A 94 14.66 -2.75 0.87
N GLY A 95 13.72 -3.49 0.28
CA GLY A 95 13.54 -4.92 0.57
C GLY A 95 14.76 -5.76 0.17
N TRP A 96 15.35 -5.46 -1.00
CA TRP A 96 16.58 -6.11 -1.45
C TRP A 96 17.76 -5.80 -0.52
N LEU A 97 17.91 -4.55 -0.07
CA LEU A 97 18.97 -4.16 0.86
C LEU A 97 18.84 -4.86 2.20
N GLY A 98 17.65 -4.88 2.79
CA GLY A 98 17.41 -5.56 4.08
C GLY A 98 17.74 -7.04 4.00
N THR A 99 17.22 -7.72 2.97
CA THR A 99 17.50 -9.15 2.77
C THR A 99 18.98 -9.43 2.50
N THR A 100 19.65 -8.62 1.69
CA THR A 100 21.09 -8.80 1.41
C THR A 100 21.96 -8.54 2.64
N MET A 101 21.59 -7.58 3.50
CA MET A 101 22.32 -7.33 4.75
C MET A 101 22.15 -8.47 5.75
N ASP A 102 20.94 -9.01 5.87
CA ASP A 102 20.70 -10.21 6.67
C ASP A 102 21.49 -11.40 6.12
N ASP A 103 21.53 -11.57 4.80
CA ASP A 103 22.27 -12.65 4.16
C ASP A 103 23.77 -12.56 4.41
N LEU A 104 24.32 -11.33 4.48
CA LEU A 104 25.73 -11.11 4.82
C LEU A 104 26.02 -11.38 6.30
N HIS A 105 25.12 -10.99 7.21
CA HIS A 105 25.32 -11.17 8.66
C HIS A 105 25.05 -12.60 9.13
N TYR A 106 24.05 -13.27 8.56
CA TYR A 106 23.54 -14.55 9.05
C TYR A 106 23.73 -15.71 8.06
N GLY A 107 24.15 -15.42 6.82
CA GLY A 107 24.24 -16.43 5.76
C GLY A 107 22.88 -16.86 5.21
N ARG A 108 22.90 -17.55 4.06
CA ARG A 108 21.78 -18.36 3.56
C ARG A 108 22.23 -19.82 3.48
N PRO A 109 21.61 -20.76 4.21
CA PRO A 109 20.46 -20.62 5.11
C PRO A 109 20.80 -19.86 6.41
N ARG A 110 19.79 -19.21 7.03
CA ARG A 110 19.96 -18.42 8.25
C ARG A 110 20.24 -19.34 9.45
N THR A 111 21.51 -19.53 9.74
CA THR A 111 21.98 -20.33 10.87
C THR A 111 22.90 -19.50 11.74
N SER A 112 22.72 -19.53 13.05
CA SER A 112 23.66 -18.97 14.01
C SER A 112 24.37 -20.09 14.75
N GLN A 113 25.66 -19.94 14.97
CA GLN A 113 26.46 -20.88 15.74
C GLN A 113 27.08 -20.17 16.94
N VAL A 114 27.13 -20.86 18.08
CA VAL A 114 27.72 -20.33 19.30
C VAL A 114 28.25 -21.47 20.16
N ASP A 115 29.39 -21.23 20.80
CA ASP A 115 29.95 -22.13 21.79
C ASP A 115 29.64 -21.60 23.19
N ALA A 116 29.15 -22.46 24.08
CA ALA A 116 28.84 -22.09 25.45
C ALA A 116 29.08 -23.24 26.42
N VAL A 117 29.42 -22.90 27.66
CA VAL A 117 29.50 -23.85 28.77
C VAL A 117 28.17 -23.79 29.53
N VAL A 118 27.41 -24.88 29.46
CA VAL A 118 26.03 -24.95 29.96
C VAL A 118 25.83 -26.00 31.06
N GLY A 119 26.87 -26.73 31.45
CA GLY A 119 26.79 -27.78 32.47
C GLY A 119 26.35 -29.14 31.92
N HIS A 120 26.41 -29.35 30.61
CA HIS A 120 26.02 -30.60 29.95
C HIS A 120 27.23 -31.53 29.71
N ASN A 121 27.99 -31.79 30.77
CA ASN A 121 29.30 -32.48 30.70
C ASN A 121 30.34 -31.73 29.84
N ASP A 122 30.20 -30.41 29.77
CA ASP A 122 31.09 -29.51 29.06
C ASP A 122 32.01 -28.74 30.02
N SER A 123 33.01 -28.07 29.45
CA SER A 123 33.99 -27.29 30.21
C SER A 123 34.54 -26.16 29.36
N VAL A 124 35.29 -25.24 29.97
CA VAL A 124 35.96 -24.15 29.22
C VAL A 124 36.93 -24.71 28.15
N ALA A 125 37.50 -25.89 28.38
CA ALA A 125 38.37 -26.56 27.41
C ALA A 125 37.60 -27.28 26.29
N HIS A 126 36.38 -27.71 26.57
CA HIS A 126 35.49 -28.43 25.67
C HIS A 126 34.07 -27.89 25.82
N PRO A 127 33.76 -26.70 25.26
CA PRO A 127 32.43 -26.11 25.35
C PRO A 127 31.43 -26.91 24.51
N SER A 128 30.15 -26.78 24.82
CA SER A 128 29.09 -27.31 23.96
C SER A 128 28.94 -26.42 22.74
N HIS A 129 28.82 -27.02 21.56
CA HIS A 129 28.61 -26.30 20.30
C HIS A 129 27.12 -26.28 19.96
N PHE A 130 26.57 -25.09 19.70
CA PHE A 130 25.17 -24.93 19.36
C PHE A 130 25.01 -24.40 17.94
N ILE A 131 24.08 -24.97 17.21
CA ILE A 131 23.63 -24.50 15.90
C ILE A 131 22.14 -24.23 16.00
N ALA A 132 21.74 -22.96 15.91
CA ALA A 132 20.35 -22.60 15.71
C ALA A 132 20.09 -22.33 14.25
N LEU A 133 18.98 -22.84 13.74
CA LEU A 133 18.57 -22.65 12.37
C LEU A 133 17.06 -22.51 12.25
N ASN A 134 16.66 -21.81 11.20
CA ASN A 134 15.28 -21.71 10.77
C ASN A 134 15.04 -22.65 9.59
N LEU A 135 14.42 -23.80 9.85
CA LEU A 135 14.08 -24.78 8.84
C LEU A 135 12.65 -24.56 8.34
N ARG A 136 12.48 -23.72 7.30
CA ARG A 136 11.18 -23.43 6.67
C ARG A 136 10.12 -22.92 7.67
N GLY A 137 10.52 -22.04 8.58
CA GLY A 137 9.67 -21.49 9.65
C GLY A 137 9.73 -22.28 10.95
N GLN A 138 10.23 -23.52 10.95
CA GLN A 138 10.46 -24.28 12.17
C GLN A 138 11.80 -23.88 12.80
N ILE A 139 11.76 -23.37 14.02
CA ILE A 139 12.99 -23.06 14.77
C ILE A 139 13.54 -24.35 15.38
N GLU A 140 14.82 -24.62 15.11
CA GLU A 140 15.52 -25.79 15.61
C GLU A 140 16.87 -25.39 16.19
N VAL A 141 17.21 -25.93 17.35
CA VAL A 141 18.52 -25.77 17.96
C VAL A 141 19.15 -27.14 18.15
N ILE A 142 20.33 -27.32 17.59
CA ILE A 142 21.13 -28.54 17.72
C ILE A 142 22.26 -28.23 18.70
N GLU A 143 22.40 -29.05 19.72
CA GLU A 143 23.49 -29.01 20.69
C GLU A 143 24.41 -30.21 20.47
N PHE A 144 25.72 -29.96 20.48
CA PHE A 144 26.76 -30.97 20.55
C PHE A 144 27.49 -30.84 21.89
N PRO A 145 27.10 -31.65 22.91
CA PRO A 145 27.67 -31.55 24.25
C PRO A 145 29.18 -31.77 24.22
N ALA A 146 29.94 -30.84 24.80
CA ALA A 146 31.42 -30.86 24.77
C ALA A 146 32.05 -31.02 23.36
N GLY A 147 31.32 -30.65 22.30
CA GLY A 147 31.74 -30.82 20.91
C GLY A 147 31.56 -32.23 20.34
N ASP A 148 30.86 -33.12 21.05
CA ASP A 148 30.61 -34.50 20.60
C ASP A 148 29.35 -34.62 19.74
N ALA A 149 29.56 -34.84 18.44
CA ALA A 149 28.49 -35.06 17.48
C ALA A 149 27.68 -36.34 17.72
N ALA A 150 28.26 -37.36 18.40
CA ALA A 150 27.56 -38.61 18.66
C ALA A 150 26.45 -38.48 19.71
N HIS A 151 26.51 -37.44 20.55
CA HIS A 151 25.53 -37.16 21.60
C HIS A 151 24.69 -35.92 21.31
N ALA A 152 24.50 -35.61 20.02
CA ALA A 152 23.74 -34.44 19.61
C ALA A 152 22.30 -34.46 20.16
N LYS A 153 21.86 -33.33 20.69
CA LYS A 153 20.48 -33.11 21.15
C LYS A 153 19.82 -32.07 20.26
N ILE A 154 18.52 -32.25 19.98
CA ILE A 154 17.75 -31.33 19.15
C ILE A 154 16.60 -30.77 19.99
N TYR A 155 16.53 -29.45 20.06
CA TYR A 155 15.47 -28.70 20.73
C TYR A 155 14.59 -28.01 19.69
N LEU A 156 13.31 -28.31 19.74
CA LEU A 156 12.32 -27.73 18.83
C LEU A 156 11.73 -26.46 19.45
N GLY A 157 11.81 -25.37 18.70
CA GLY A 157 11.15 -24.11 19.00
C GLY A 157 9.76 -23.99 18.36
N PRO A 158 9.16 -22.80 18.41
CA PRO A 158 7.88 -22.55 17.76
C PRO A 158 7.99 -22.57 16.23
N HIS A 159 6.83 -22.70 15.59
CA HIS A 159 6.70 -22.57 14.14
C HIS A 159 6.29 -21.14 13.78
N LEU A 160 7.06 -20.49 12.93
CA LEU A 160 6.78 -19.17 12.39
C LEU A 160 5.87 -19.28 11.17
N TYR A 161 4.78 -18.52 11.16
CA TYR A 161 3.83 -18.47 10.05
C TYR A 161 3.93 -17.14 9.30
N GLY A 162 3.72 -17.17 7.99
CA GLY A 162 3.65 -15.98 7.14
C GLY A 162 4.63 -15.98 5.96
N SER A 163 4.50 -15.00 5.08
CA SER A 163 5.43 -14.80 3.96
C SER A 163 6.81 -14.38 4.46
N GLY A 164 7.86 -15.12 4.09
CA GLY A 164 9.23 -14.85 4.54
C GLY A 164 9.53 -15.38 5.94
N ALA A 165 8.70 -16.26 6.51
CA ALA A 165 8.96 -16.90 7.79
C ALA A 165 10.24 -17.76 7.79
N ASP A 166 10.59 -18.36 6.65
CA ASP A 166 11.86 -19.05 6.38
C ASP A 166 13.06 -18.12 6.33
N LEU A 167 12.80 -16.82 6.16
CA LEU A 167 13.78 -15.77 6.09
C LEU A 167 13.97 -15.03 7.43
N VAL A 168 13.59 -15.63 8.54
CA VAL A 168 13.79 -14.99 9.86
C VAL A 168 15.10 -15.46 10.47
N PRO A 169 16.02 -14.56 10.85
CA PRO A 169 17.24 -14.95 11.55
C PRO A 169 16.90 -15.42 12.97
N VAL A 170 17.62 -16.45 13.39
CA VAL A 170 17.54 -17.00 14.75
C VAL A 170 18.90 -16.76 15.39
N THR A 171 18.92 -16.26 16.61
CA THR A 171 20.13 -16.13 17.40
C THR A 171 19.97 -16.77 18.76
N LEU A 172 21.08 -17.14 19.37
CA LEU A 172 21.15 -17.76 20.68
C LEU A 172 21.88 -16.86 21.66
N GLN A 173 21.40 -16.87 22.90
CA GLN A 173 22.07 -16.24 24.03
C GLN A 173 21.95 -17.16 25.25
N PHE A 174 23.00 -17.23 26.06
CA PHE A 174 22.99 -18.00 27.31
C PHE A 174 23.01 -17.02 28.48
N ILE A 175 22.06 -17.18 29.41
CA ILE A 175 21.91 -16.30 30.57
C ILE A 175 21.86 -17.17 31.83
N ASP A 176 22.87 -17.01 32.68
CA ASP A 176 22.88 -17.58 34.03
C ASP A 176 22.26 -16.58 34.99
N SER A 177 20.96 -16.74 35.28
CA SER A 177 20.24 -15.89 36.23
C SER A 177 20.44 -16.32 37.68
N HIS A 178 20.75 -17.59 37.93
CA HIS A 178 20.82 -18.17 39.28
C HIS A 178 22.26 -18.32 39.81
N HIS A 179 23.26 -18.00 38.99
CA HIS A 179 24.69 -18.19 39.28
C HIS A 179 25.03 -19.64 39.65
N ASP A 180 24.31 -20.59 39.06
CA ASP A 180 24.46 -22.02 39.31
C ASP A 180 25.31 -22.71 38.25
N HIS A 181 25.87 -21.95 37.30
CA HIS A 181 26.61 -22.45 36.13
C HIS A 181 25.76 -23.30 35.17
N HIS A 182 24.43 -23.20 35.25
CA HIS A 182 23.49 -23.85 34.35
C HIS A 182 22.66 -22.77 33.62
N PRO A 183 23.29 -21.98 32.73
CA PRO A 183 22.60 -20.90 32.03
C PRO A 183 21.40 -21.43 31.24
N ALA A 184 20.33 -20.65 31.24
CA ALA A 184 19.19 -20.86 30.35
C ALA A 184 19.55 -20.46 28.92
N MET A 185 19.01 -21.18 27.95
CA MET A 185 19.17 -20.87 26.53
C MET A 185 18.03 -19.96 26.08
N VAL A 186 18.36 -18.77 25.60
CA VAL A 186 17.42 -17.79 25.08
C VAL A 186 17.53 -17.76 23.56
N VAL A 187 16.47 -18.17 22.89
CA VAL A 187 16.36 -18.14 21.44
C VAL A 187 15.67 -16.85 21.04
N GLN A 188 16.32 -16.02 20.23
CA GLN A 188 15.75 -14.75 19.77
C GLN A 188 15.30 -14.87 18.31
N VAL A 189 14.04 -14.54 18.05
CA VAL A 189 13.38 -14.72 16.75
C VAL A 189 12.39 -13.58 16.54
N GLN A 190 12.51 -12.82 15.44
CA GLN A 190 11.65 -11.64 15.16
C GLN A 190 11.59 -10.59 16.31
N GLY A 191 12.59 -10.53 17.19
CA GLY A 191 12.58 -9.66 18.37
C GLY A 191 11.81 -10.23 19.57
N GLU A 192 11.25 -11.42 19.46
CA GLU A 192 10.72 -12.20 20.57
C GLU A 192 11.82 -13.07 21.19
N GLN A 193 11.74 -13.31 22.50
CA GLN A 193 12.67 -14.16 23.24
C GLN A 193 11.95 -15.39 23.77
N ILE A 194 12.44 -16.57 23.40
CA ILE A 194 11.94 -17.85 23.88
C ILE A 194 12.99 -18.42 24.82
N VAL A 195 12.63 -18.60 26.09
CA VAL A 195 13.55 -19.07 27.12
C VAL A 195 13.39 -20.57 27.31
N PHE A 196 14.45 -21.30 27.05
CA PHE A 196 14.57 -22.72 27.36
C PHE A 196 15.30 -22.88 28.69
N HIS A 197 14.64 -23.53 29.64
CA HIS A 197 15.20 -23.76 30.96
C HIS A 197 16.14 -24.95 30.92
N ASN A 198 17.35 -24.77 31.47
CA ASN A 198 18.30 -25.84 31.66
C ASN A 198 17.91 -26.64 32.90
N LEU A 199 17.41 -27.85 32.72
CA LEU A 199 17.00 -28.73 33.81
C LEU A 199 17.61 -30.12 33.58
N GLN A 200 18.32 -30.63 34.58
CA GLN A 200 18.83 -32.01 34.60
C GLN A 200 19.70 -32.39 33.39
N GLY A 201 20.48 -31.43 32.85
CA GLY A 201 21.38 -31.69 31.72
C GLY A 201 20.68 -31.68 30.36
N ALA A 202 19.50 -31.08 30.26
CA ALA A 202 18.80 -30.84 29.00
C ALA A 202 18.05 -29.51 29.04
N PHE A 203 17.81 -28.94 27.85
CA PHE A 203 16.97 -27.76 27.71
C PHE A 203 15.49 -28.15 27.53
N HIS A 204 14.62 -27.49 28.28
CA HIS A 204 13.18 -27.66 28.20
C HIS A 204 12.52 -26.40 27.67
N ALA A 205 11.70 -26.56 26.63
CA ALA A 205 10.89 -25.48 26.08
C ALA A 205 9.90 -24.95 27.14
N PRO A 206 9.56 -23.65 27.07
CA PRO A 206 8.55 -23.10 27.97
C PRO A 206 7.20 -23.79 27.70
N PRO A 207 6.37 -23.98 28.74
CA PRO A 207 5.05 -24.57 28.55
C PRO A 207 4.25 -23.72 27.56
N VAL A 208 3.73 -24.37 26.52
CA VAL A 208 2.80 -23.73 25.59
C VAL A 208 1.51 -23.49 26.34
N ASN A 209 1.28 -22.26 26.81
CA ASN A 209 -0.02 -21.87 27.35
C ASN A 209 -1.03 -21.97 26.21
N GLN A 210 -1.87 -23.01 26.24
CA GLN A 210 -3.01 -23.20 25.33
C GLN A 210 -4.15 -22.25 25.68
#